data_AF-X1GVL2-F1
#
_entry.id   AF-X1GVL2-F1
#
_cell.length_a   1.000
_cell.length_b   1.000
_cell.length_c   1.000
_cell.angle_alpha   90.00
_cell.angle_beta   90.00
_cell.angle_gamma   90.00
#
_symmetry.space_group_name_H-M   'P 1'
#
loop_
_entity.id
_entity.type
_entity.pdbx_description
1 polymer ?
#
loop_
_entity_poly.entity_id
_entity_poly.type
_entity_poly.pdbx_seq_one_letter_code
_entity_poly.pdbx_strand_id
1 'polypeptide(L)' 'MAISKVDFLKPGIAFYSTVYEKSGNVAKNKNEPFTAEEIEELKSRNVQKLYYVKMNDDEVGYLVRNAFHSP' A
#
# COMPACT_ATOMS: atom_id res chain seq x y z
N MET A 1 -7.76 -7.73 -8.65
CA MET A 1 -6.78 -6.73 -8.20
C MET A 1 -7.53 -5.48 -7.80
N ALA A 2 -7.23 -4.90 -6.64
CA ALA A 2 -7.85 -3.67 -6.15
C ALA A 2 -7.07 -2.44 -6.61
N ILE A 3 -7.69 -1.27 -6.51
CA ILE A 3 -7.13 0.01 -6.94
C ILE A 3 -7.16 1.00 -5.78
N SER A 4 -6.06 1.71 -5.57
CA SER A 4 -5.99 2.89 -4.70
C SER A 4 -5.69 4.13 -5.55
N LYS A 5 -6.30 5.28 -5.24
CA LYS A 5 -5.93 6.57 -5.85
C LYS A 5 -4.80 7.18 -5.04
N VAL A 6 -3.82 7.76 -5.73
CA VAL A 6 -2.65 8.40 -5.08
C VAL A 6 -3.08 9.53 -4.13
N ASP A 7 -4.13 10.29 -4.48
CA ASP A 7 -4.67 11.36 -3.62
C ASP A 7 -5.25 10.89 -2.28
N PHE A 8 -5.53 9.59 -2.13
CA PHE A 8 -6.01 9.02 -0.87
C PHE A 8 -4.91 8.38 -0.03
N LEU A 9 -3.67 8.37 -0.52
CA LEU A 9 -2.53 7.90 0.25
C LEU A 9 -2.27 8.87 1.40
N LYS A 10 -1.96 8.31 2.56
CA LYS A 10 -1.53 9.06 3.73
C LYS A 10 -0.09 8.65 4.05
N PRO A 11 0.81 9.61 4.28
CA PRO A 11 2.17 9.29 4.67
C PRO A 11 2.18 8.50 5.99
N GLY A 12 3.08 7.53 6.10
CA GLY A 12 3.21 6.69 7.30
C GLY A 12 2.19 5.55 7.42
N ILE A 13 1.20 5.44 6.51
CA ILE A 13 0.26 4.31 6.49
C ILE A 13 0.73 3.28 5.45
N ALA A 14 0.98 2.06 5.91
CA ALA A 14 1.40 0.95 5.06
C ALA A 14 0.22 0.19 4.46
N PHE A 15 0.43 -0.36 3.26
CA PHE A 15 -0.44 -1.38 2.70
C PHE A 15 -0.02 -2.76 3.20
N TYR A 16 -0.98 -3.62 3.52
CA TYR A 16 -0.71 -5.03 3.85
C TYR A 16 -0.39 -5.89 2.61
N SER A 17 -0.20 -5.28 1.44
CA SER A 17 0.13 -5.93 0.17
C SER A 17 1.17 -5.11 -0.59
N THR A 18 1.93 -5.76 -1.46
CA THR A 18 2.79 -5.07 -2.43
C THR A 18 1.93 -4.23 -3.37
N VAL A 19 2.38 -3.01 -3.62
CA VAL A 19 1.70 -2.01 -4.43
C VAL A 19 2.46 -1.81 -5.74
N TYR A 20 1.72 -1.78 -6.84
CA TYR A 20 2.25 -1.72 -8.20
C TYR A 20 1.72 -0.50 -8.95
N GLU A 21 2.56 0.05 -9.83
CA GLU A 21 2.12 0.98 -10.88
C GLU A 21 1.38 0.23 -12.00
N LYS A 22 0.73 0.97 -12.91
CA LYS A 22 0.04 0.40 -14.07
C LYS A 22 0.97 -0.44 -14.96
N SER A 23 2.25 -0.09 -15.03
CA SER A 23 3.26 -0.81 -15.81
C SER A 23 3.65 -2.17 -15.22
N GLY A 24 3.24 -2.47 -13.98
CA GLY A 24 3.67 -3.66 -13.24
C GLY A 24 4.93 -3.45 -12.41
N ASN A 25 5.54 -2.26 -12.44
CA ASN A 25 6.65 -1.91 -11.55
C ASN A 25 6.16 -1.84 -10.09
N VAL A 26 6.99 -2.29 -9.16
CA VAL A 26 6.71 -2.14 -7.72
C VAL A 26 6.83 -0.67 -7.35
N ALA A 27 5.75 -0.10 -6.81
CA ALA A 27 5.74 1.23 -6.23
C ALA A 27 6.12 1.19 -4.74
N LYS A 28 5.74 0.12 -4.03
CA LYS A 28 6.02 -0.07 -2.60
C LYS A 28 5.87 -1.53 -2.18
N ASN A 29 6.74 -2.02 -1.30
CA ASN A 29 6.62 -3.38 -0.80
C ASN A 29 5.54 -3.51 0.28
N LYS A 30 5.10 -4.75 0.52
CA LYS A 30 4.17 -5.07 1.61
C LYS A 30 4.71 -4.58 2.96
N ASN A 31 3.81 -4.00 3.76
CA ASN A 31 4.07 -3.46 5.10
C ASN A 31 5.03 -2.26 5.15
N GLU A 32 5.42 -1.69 4.01
CA GLU A 32 6.19 -0.45 3.96
C GLU A 32 5.24 0.74 3.73
N PRO A 33 5.33 1.81 4.53
CA PRO A 33 4.56 3.02 4.29
C PRO A 33 5.15 3.84 3.15
N PHE A 34 4.30 4.65 2.53
CA PHE A 34 4.76 5.75 1.70
C PHE A 34 5.18 6.94 2.58
N THR A 35 6.26 7.61 2.22
CA THR A 35 6.60 8.93 2.80
C THR A 35 5.84 10.04 2.08
N ALA A 36 5.89 11.26 2.62
CA ALA A 36 5.26 12.41 1.96
C ALA A 36 5.95 12.71 0.63
N GLU A 37 7.28 12.62 0.59
CA GLU A 37 8.10 12.85 -0.60
C GLU A 37 7.77 11.86 -1.72
N GLU A 38 7.59 10.58 -1.38
CA GLU A 38 7.24 9.55 -2.37
C GLU A 38 5.83 9.76 -2.94
N ILE A 39 4.87 10.20 -2.12
CA ILE A 39 3.52 10.54 -2.60
C ILE A 39 3.58 11.72 -3.57
N GLU A 40 4.35 12.75 -3.24
CA GLU A 40 4.54 13.90 -4.13
C GLU A 40 5.29 13.52 -5.41
N GLU A 41 6.27 12.62 -5.35
CA GLU A 41 6.95 12.08 -6.53
C GLU A 41 5.96 11.37 -7.46
N LEU A 42 5.10 10.50 -6.93
CA LEU A 42 4.07 9.81 -7.71
C LEU A 42 3.12 10.80 -8.40
N LYS A 43 2.70 11.86 -7.70
CA LYS A 43 1.88 12.92 -8.29
C LYS A 43 2.62 13.68 -9.38
N SER A 44 3.89 14.03 -9.17
CA SER A 44 4.73 14.75 -10.15
C SER A 44 4.91 13.95 -11.44
N ARG A 45 4.96 12.61 -11.34
CA ARG A 45 5.02 11.67 -12.46
C ARG A 45 3.66 11.36 -13.08
N ASN A 46 2.60 12.06 -12.65
CA ASN A 46 1.21 11.86 -13.06
C ASN A 46 0.70 10.43 -12.84
N VAL A 47 1.20 9.75 -11.79
CA VAL A 47 0.68 8.47 -11.35
C VAL A 47 -0.56 8.74 -10.50
N GLN A 48 -1.74 8.41 -11.02
CA GLN A 48 -3.01 8.66 -10.32
C GLN A 48 -3.58 7.42 -9.61
N LYS A 49 -3.19 6.23 -10.07
CA LYS A 49 -3.75 4.94 -9.61
C LYS A 49 -2.63 3.96 -9.35
N LEU A 50 -2.74 3.28 -8.21
CA LEU A 50 -1.90 2.17 -7.81
C LEU A 50 -2.74 0.91 -7.69
N TYR A 51 -2.11 -0.24 -7.87
CA TYR A 51 -2.76 -1.54 -7.91
C TYR A 51 -2.17 -2.45 -6.84
N TYR A 52 -3.02 -3.21 -6.16
CA TYR A 52 -2.57 -4.16 -5.15
C TYR A 52 -3.52 -5.36 -5.10
N VAL A 53 -3.00 -6.49 -4.63
CA VAL A 53 -3.84 -7.65 -4.36
C VAL A 53 -4.52 -7.42 -3.02
N LYS A 54 -5.85 -7.34 -3.02
CA LYS A 54 -6.63 -7.27 -1.77
C LYS A 54 -6.45 -8.61 -1.06
N MET A 55 -5.97 -8.59 0.18
CA MET A 55 -6.00 -9.79 1.02
C MET A 55 -7.44 -10.12 1.36
N ASN A 56 -7.75 -11.42 1.42
CA ASN A 56 -9.04 -11.85 1.92
C ASN A 56 -9.14 -11.50 3.41
N ASP A 57 -10.35 -11.20 3.87
CA ASP A 57 -10.58 -10.66 5.23
C ASP A 57 -10.06 -11.61 6.34
N ASP A 58 -9.96 -12.91 6.04
CA ASP A 58 -9.39 -13.94 6.93
C ASP A 58 -7.89 -13.75 7.21
N GLU A 59 -7.11 -13.28 6.23
CA GLU A 59 -5.66 -13.06 6.40
C GLU A 59 -5.36 -11.77 7.19
N VAL A 60 -6.21 -10.76 7.03
CA VAL A 60 -6.09 -9.49 7.77
C VAL A 60 -6.34 -9.73 9.27
N GLY A 61 -7.34 -10.55 9.61
CA GLY A 61 -7.63 -10.93 10.98
C GLY A 61 -6.48 -11.67 11.67
N TYR A 62 -5.72 -12.49 10.94
CA TYR A 62 -4.56 -13.19 11.47
C TYR A 62 -3.36 -12.27 11.73
N LEU A 63 -3.10 -11.31 10.82
CA LEU A 63 -1.98 -10.36 10.97
C LEU A 63 -2.21 -9.38 12.11
N VAL A 64 -3.43 -8.85 12.27
CA VAL A 64 -3.77 -7.94 13.37
C VAL A 64 -3.69 -8.66 14.71
N ARG A 65 -4.22 -9.88 14.83
CA ARG A 65 -4.15 -10.65 16.10
C ARG A 65 -2.73 -10.95 16.55
N ASN A 66 -1.79 -11.18 15.63
CA ASN A 66 -0.40 -11.48 15.97
C ASN A 66 0.48 -10.23 16.15
N ALA A 67 0.12 -9.09 15.57
CA ALA A 67 0.84 -7.83 15.79
C ALA A 67 0.60 -7.22 17.17
N PHE A 68 -0.54 -7.53 17.82
CA PHE A 68 -0.93 -7.01 19.14
C PHE A 68 -0.82 -8.05 20.28
N HIS A 69 -0.42 -9.29 20.00
CA HIS A 69 -0.25 -10.36 21.00
C HIS A 69 1.15 -11.04 20.96
N SER A 70 2.21 -10.32 20.60
CA SER A 70 3.55 -10.75 21.04
C SER A 70 3.76 -10.31 22.50
N PRO A 71 4.24 -11.19 23.39
CA PRO A 71 4.45 -10.90 24.81
C PRO A 71 5.46 -9.77 25.07
#